data_AF-F6D786-F1
#
_entry.id   AF-F6D786-F1
#
_cell.length_a   1.000
_cell.length_b   1.000
_cell.length_c   1.000
_cell.angle_alpha   90.00
_cell.angle_beta   90.00
_cell.angle_gamma   90.00
#
_symmetry.space_group_name_H-M   'P 1'
#
loop_
_entity.id
_entity.type
_entity.pdbx_description
1 polymer ?
#
loop_
_entity_poly.entity_id
_entity_poly.type
_entity_poly.pdbx_seq_one_letter_code
_entity_poly.pdbx_strand_id
1 'polypeptide(L)' 'MKCSECGMENPDSAEFCQECGEKLNNRKNISKEVVGLN' A
#
# COMPACT_ATOMS: atom_id res chain seq x y z
N MET A 1 9.40 -0.16 6.47
CA MET A 1 7.95 0.12 6.56
C MET A 1 7.27 -0.71 7.65
N LYS A 2 6.53 -0.06 8.56
CA LYS A 2 5.72 -0.77 9.57
C LYS A 2 4.37 -1.17 8.99
N CYS A 3 3.97 -2.44 9.13
CA CYS A 3 2.67 -2.94 8.71
C CYS A 3 1.55 -2.31 9.57
N SER A 4 0.50 -1.80 8.94
CA SER A 4 -0.66 -1.25 9.65
C SER A 4 -1.52 -2.31 10.33
N GLU A 5 -1.53 -3.54 9.81
CA GLU A 5 -2.42 -4.61 10.29
C GLU A 5 -1.83 -5.36 11.49
N CYS A 6 -0.58 -5.82 11.41
CA CYS A 6 0.05 -6.59 12.48
C CYS A 6 1.13 -5.82 13.26
N GLY A 7 1.61 -4.69 12.74
CA GLY A 7 2.66 -3.89 13.39
C GLY A 7 4.10 -4.33 13.12
N MET A 8 4.34 -5.38 12.31
CA MET A 8 5.69 -5.82 11.93
C MET A 8 6.47 -4.73 11.19
N GLU A 9 7.74 -4.56 11.53
CA GLU A 9 8.68 -3.79 10.71
C GLU A 9 9.18 -4.64 9.53
N ASN A 10 8.90 -4.17 8.31
CA ASN A 10 9.29 -4.81 7.06
C ASN A 10 10.30 -3.93 6.31
N PRO A 11 11.15 -4.51 5.43
CA PRO A 11 12.00 -3.73 4.52
C PRO A 11 11.18 -2.78 3.63
N ASP A 12 11.76 -1.64 3.24
CA ASP A 12 11.05 -0.66 2.39
C ASP A 12 10.80 -1.17 0.96
N SER A 13 11.50 -2.21 0.53
CA SER A 13 11.28 -2.89 -0.75
C SER A 13 10.19 -3.97 -0.70
N ALA A 14 9.67 -4.31 0.48
CA ALA A 14 8.66 -5.36 0.62
C ALA A 14 7.31 -4.91 0.05
N GLU A 15 6.75 -5.70 -0.88
CA GLU A 15 5.42 -5.44 -1.44
C GLU A 15 4.29 -5.94 -0.54
N PHE A 16 4.55 -7.00 0.24
CA PHE A 16 3.64 -7.64 1.19
C PHE A 16 4.33 -7.81 2.54
N CYS A 17 3.54 -7.84 3.62
CA CYS A 17 4.02 -8.08 4.96
C CYS A 17 4.50 -9.54 5.09
N GLN A 18 5.72 -9.72 5.60
CA GLN A 18 6.34 -11.03 5.74
C GLN A 18 5.76 -11.87 6.89
N GLU A 19 4.94 -11.27 7.76
CA GLU A 19 4.24 -11.97 8.85
C GLU A 19 2.79 -12.28 8.51
N CYS A 20 2.00 -11.26 8.12
CA CYS A 20 0.55 -11.42 7.92
C CYS A 20 0.08 -11.44 6.46
N GLY A 21 0.96 -11.11 5.50
CA GLY A 21 0.63 -11.09 4.08
C GLY A 21 -0.07 -9.83 3.55
N GLU A 22 -0.37 -8.83 4.40
CA GLU A 22 -1.01 -7.58 3.96
C GLU A 22 -0.15 -6.83 2.92
N LYS A 23 -0.78 -6.19 1.93
CA LYS A 23 -0.05 -5.42 0.93
C LYS A 23 0.43 -4.09 1.52
N LEU A 24 1.74 -3.92 1.61
CA LEU A 24 2.37 -2.75 2.22
C LEU A 24 2.37 -1.53 1.29
N ASN A 25 2.47 -1.77 -0.03
CA ASN A 25 2.53 -0.72 -1.03
C ASN A 25 1.14 -0.42 -1.60
N ASN A 26 0.30 0.28 -0.83
CA ASN A 26 -0.90 0.90 -1.37
C ASN A 26 -0.53 2.22 -2.07
N ARG A 27 0.25 2.13 -3.17
CA ARG A 27 0.27 3.18 -4.18
C ARG A 27 -1.13 3.19 -4.79
N LYS A 28 -2.09 3.81 -4.10
CA LYS A 28 -3.40 4.13 -4.67
C LYS A 28 -3.08 4.94 -5.91
N ASN A 29 -3.21 4.29 -7.06
CA ASN A 29 -3.23 4.95 -8.34
C ASN A 29 -4.35 5.98 -8.21
N ILE A 30 -3.98 7.26 -8.04
CA ILE A 30 -4.89 8.40 -8.23
C ILE A 30 -5.15 8.46 -9.73
N SER A 31 -5.89 7.48 -10.23
CA SER A 31 -6.46 7.44 -11.57
C SER A 31 -7.96 7.20 -11.43
N LYS A 32 -8.60 8.00 -10.57
CA LYS A 32 -10.06 8.13 -10.51
C LYS A 32 -10.45 9.58 -10.17
N GLU A 33 -9.95 10.56 -10.90
CA GLU A 33 -10.69 11.84 -11.07
C GLU A 33 -10.15 12.65 -12.26
N VAL A 34 -10.34 12.14 -13.47
CA VAL A 34 -10.56 13.00 -14.65
C VAL A 34 -11.77 12.43 -15.39
N VAL A 35 -12.93 12.49 -14.74
CA VAL A 35 -14.21 12.38 -15.44
C VAL A 35 -14.92 13.71 -15.22
N GLY A 36 -14.84 14.56 -16.25
CA GLY A 36 -15.71 15.71 -16.47
C GLY A 36 -15.17 17.07 -16.05
N LEU A 37 -14.86 17.94 -17.02
CA LEU A 37 -15.66 19.14 -17.30
C LEU A 37 -15.04 19.95 -18.47
N ASN A 38 -15.90 20.17 -19.48
CA ASN A 38 -15.78 20.94 -20.74
C ASN A 38 -15.19 20.20 -21.95
#